data_AF-A0A6B1FGX8-F1
#
_entry.id   AF-A0A6B1FGX8-F1
#
_cell.length_a   1.000
_cell.length_b   1.000
_cell.length_c   1.000
_cell.angle_alpha   90.00
_cell.angle_beta   90.00
_cell.angle_gamma   90.00
#
_symmetry.space_group_name_H-M   'P 1'
#
loop_
_entity.id
_entity.type
_entity.pdbx_description
1 polymer ?
#
loop_
_entity_poly.entity_id
_entity_poly.type
_entity_poly.pdbx_seq_one_letter_code
_entity_poly.pdbx_strand_id
1 'polypeptide(L)'
;MGDITVNQLHGIVLRESESDAILEIDANTYQSISELLSRLRRQAFDGMENDLRDSLVNAMSDLSGMLLRMRLEKASKSANVDTNNLVDEERYILDAYEEQQERLALVAAATSKGKTQLLKYVSDRYRSRMITVRLLKDVDTLTGSDYESYGPFEAEDVATIPYVNARALMSQGSATRIRWTD
;
A
#
# COMPACT_ATOMS: atom_id res chain seq x y z
N MET A 1 -10.68 -16.35 -19.93
CA MET A 1 -9.97 -15.08 -19.75
C MET A 1 -8.52 -15.35 -20.08
N GLY A 2 -7.93 -14.65 -21.04
CA GLY A 2 -6.59 -14.98 -21.54
C GLY A 2 -5.52 -14.55 -20.54
N ASP A 3 -4.55 -15.41 -20.27
CA ASP A 3 -3.39 -15.06 -19.46
C ASP A 3 -2.66 -13.86 -20.07
N ILE A 4 -2.45 -12.79 -19.29
CA ILE A 4 -1.61 -11.68 -19.71
C ILE A 4 -0.17 -12.18 -19.91
N THR A 5 0.46 -11.78 -21.02
CA THR A 5 1.85 -12.09 -21.35
C THR A 5 2.72 -10.84 -21.20
N VAL A 6 4.04 -11.01 -21.12
CA VAL A 6 4.99 -9.89 -21.05
C VAL A 6 4.87 -8.94 -22.25
N ASN A 7 4.61 -9.48 -23.44
CA ASN A 7 4.43 -8.68 -24.66
C ASN A 7 3.12 -7.87 -24.62
N GLN A 8 2.05 -8.44 -24.09
CA GLN A 8 0.79 -7.72 -23.88
C GLN A 8 0.95 -6.61 -22.85
N LEU A 9 1.61 -6.89 -21.72
CA LEU A 9 1.89 -5.87 -20.70
C LEU A 9 2.74 -4.74 -21.29
N HIS A 10 3.83 -5.08 -21.98
CA HIS A 10 4.67 -4.09 -22.66
C HIS A 10 3.86 -3.22 -23.64
N GLY A 11 2.98 -3.83 -24.45
CA GLY A 11 2.09 -3.08 -25.35
C GLY A 11 1.08 -2.17 -24.64
N ILE A 12 0.61 -2.55 -23.45
CA ILE A 12 -0.23 -1.68 -22.61
C ILE A 12 0.61 -0.49 -22.10
N VAL A 13 1.78 -0.76 -21.53
CA VAL A 13 2.68 0.28 -20.98
C VAL A 13 3.10 1.28 -22.06
N LEU A 14 3.45 0.79 -23.26
CA LEU A 14 3.85 1.64 -24.37
C LEU A 14 2.72 2.59 -24.78
N ARG A 15 1.51 2.06 -25.02
CA ARG A 15 0.35 2.89 -25.37
C ARG A 15 0.00 3.89 -24.28
N GLU A 16 0.07 3.46 -23.01
CA GLU A 16 -0.16 4.35 -21.87
C GLU A 16 0.87 5.50 -21.86
N SER A 17 2.14 5.22 -22.17
CA SER A 17 3.19 6.25 -22.21
C SER A 17 3.06 7.26 -23.36
N GLU A 18 2.43 6.86 -24.46
CA GLU A 18 2.22 7.68 -25.66
C GLU A 18 0.94 8.52 -25.61
N SER A 19 0.12 8.35 -24.56
CA SER A 19 -1.15 9.08 -24.38
C SER A 19 -1.10 10.02 -23.18
N ASP A 20 -1.71 11.19 -23.31
CA ASP A 20 -1.93 12.08 -22.16
C ASP A 20 -3.14 11.65 -21.30
N ALA A 21 -4.07 10.89 -21.89
CA ALA A 21 -5.25 10.38 -21.19
C ALA A 21 -4.94 9.06 -20.47
N ILE A 22 -5.78 8.72 -19.49
CA ILE A 22 -5.80 7.40 -18.86
C ILE A 22 -6.55 6.46 -19.79
N LEU A 23 -5.86 5.49 -20.37
CA LEU A 23 -6.48 4.56 -21.32
C LEU A 23 -7.33 3.52 -20.59
N GLU A 24 -8.35 2.99 -21.26
CA GLU A 24 -9.09 1.85 -20.72
C GLU A 24 -8.19 0.60 -20.75
N ILE A 25 -8.15 -0.12 -19.62
CA ILE A 25 -7.50 -1.41 -19.46
C ILE A 25 -8.49 -2.38 -18.82
N ASP A 26 -8.20 -3.69 -18.90
CA ASP A 26 -9.02 -4.69 -18.22
C ASP A 26 -9.01 -4.44 -16.70
N ALA A 27 -10.19 -4.52 -16.07
CA ALA A 27 -10.34 -4.28 -14.64
C ALA A 27 -9.46 -5.20 -13.76
N ASN A 28 -9.14 -6.39 -14.26
CA ASN A 28 -8.33 -7.38 -13.55
C ASN A 28 -6.86 -7.38 -14.03
N THR A 29 -6.38 -6.31 -14.66
CA THR A 29 -5.01 -6.24 -15.20
C THR A 29 -3.96 -6.52 -14.13
N TYR A 30 -4.05 -5.86 -12.96
CA TYR A 30 -3.08 -6.07 -11.87
C TYR A 30 -3.17 -7.48 -11.26
N GLN A 31 -4.38 -8.03 -11.15
CA GLN A 31 -4.61 -9.39 -10.69
C GLN A 31 -4.00 -10.42 -11.66
N SER A 32 -4.23 -10.24 -12.95
CA SER A 32 -3.68 -11.11 -14.00
C SER A 32 -2.15 -11.09 -14.02
N ILE A 33 -1.53 -9.91 -13.81
CA ILE A 33 -0.07 -9.77 -13.67
C ILE A 33 0.41 -10.54 -12.42
N SER A 34 -0.26 -10.37 -11.29
CA SER A 34 0.06 -11.04 -10.02
C SER A 34 -0.03 -12.56 -10.14
N GLU A 35 -1.06 -13.08 -10.81
CA GLU A 35 -1.23 -14.51 -11.08
C GLU A 35 -0.12 -15.06 -11.96
N LEU A 36 0.27 -14.35 -13.03
CA LEU A 36 1.39 -14.75 -13.88
C LEU A 36 2.71 -14.77 -13.09
N LEU A 37 3.02 -13.70 -12.35
CA LEU A 37 4.22 -13.63 -11.51
C LEU A 37 4.25 -14.75 -10.48
N SER A 38 3.10 -15.06 -9.86
CA SER A 38 2.97 -16.13 -8.89
C SER A 38 3.17 -17.53 -9.49
N ARG A 39 2.79 -17.74 -10.75
CA ARG A 39 3.07 -18.98 -11.48
C ARG A 39 4.55 -19.11 -11.82
N LEU A 40 5.14 -18.05 -12.37
CA LEU A 40 6.57 -18.02 -12.72
C LEU A 40 7.47 -18.31 -11.51
N ARG A 41 7.11 -17.81 -10.33
CA ARG A 41 7.88 -18.03 -9.09
C ARG A 41 7.70 -19.42 -8.48
N ARG A 42 6.57 -20.10 -8.73
CA ARG A 42 6.29 -21.42 -8.15
C ARG A 42 6.87 -22.57 -8.97
N GLN A 43 7.08 -22.34 -10.26
CA GLN A 43 7.66 -23.34 -11.13
C GLN A 43 9.16 -23.48 -10.83
N ALA A 44 9.59 -24.71 -10.58
CA ALA A 44 11.00 -25.03 -10.37
C ALA A 44 11.71 -25.03 -11.73
N PHE A 45 12.74 -24.19 -11.84
CA PHE A 45 13.66 -24.13 -12.98
C PHE A 45 15.07 -24.37 -12.48
N ASP A 46 15.93 -24.87 -13.36
CA ASP A 46 17.35 -25.10 -13.05
C ASP A 46 18.25 -24.47 -14.11
N GLY A 47 19.48 -24.13 -13.73
CA GLY A 47 20.48 -23.51 -14.59
C GLY A 47 19.96 -22.27 -15.33
N MET A 48 20.20 -22.21 -16.64
CA MET A 48 19.84 -21.06 -17.50
C MET A 48 18.34 -20.73 -17.52
N GLU A 49 17.47 -21.71 -17.30
CA GLU A 49 16.02 -21.46 -17.27
C GLU A 49 15.63 -20.63 -16.04
N ASN A 50 16.34 -20.79 -14.92
CA ASN A 50 16.09 -19.99 -13.74
C ASN A 50 16.49 -18.53 -13.95
N ASP A 51 17.64 -18.26 -14.59
CA ASP A 51 18.10 -16.90 -14.91
C ASP A 51 17.14 -16.17 -15.87
N LEU A 52 16.63 -16.90 -16.87
CA LEU A 52 15.61 -16.37 -17.78
C LEU A 52 14.31 -16.04 -17.05
N ARG A 53 13.86 -16.94 -16.16
CA ARG A 53 12.68 -16.72 -15.31
C ARG A 53 12.86 -15.54 -14.36
N ASP A 54 14.04 -15.37 -13.77
CA ASP A 54 14.37 -14.19 -12.95
C ASP A 54 14.25 -12.91 -13.77
N SER A 55 14.83 -12.89 -14.96
CA SER A 55 14.76 -11.75 -15.88
C SER A 55 13.32 -11.41 -16.29
N LEU A 56 12.50 -12.41 -16.59
CA LEU A 56 11.08 -12.23 -16.93
C LEU A 56 10.27 -11.68 -15.75
N VAL A 57 10.49 -12.19 -14.54
CA VAL A 57 9.83 -11.70 -13.32
C VAL A 57 10.19 -10.24 -13.05
N ASN A 58 11.46 -9.86 -13.22
CA ASN A 58 11.90 -8.48 -13.04
C ASN A 58 11.27 -7.56 -14.08
N ALA A 59 11.33 -7.91 -15.37
CA ALA A 59 10.73 -7.12 -16.45
C ALA A 59 9.21 -6.92 -16.25
N MET A 60 8.48 -7.98 -15.88
CA MET A 60 7.05 -7.89 -15.58
C MET A 60 6.76 -6.99 -14.37
N SER A 61 7.57 -7.09 -13.31
CA SER A 61 7.42 -6.27 -12.11
C SER A 61 7.70 -4.79 -12.40
N ASP A 62 8.73 -4.50 -13.20
CA ASP A 62 9.10 -3.16 -13.61
C ASP A 62 8.02 -2.53 -14.51
N LEU A 63 7.56 -3.25 -15.53
CA LEU A 63 6.48 -2.78 -16.41
C LEU A 63 5.18 -2.53 -15.63
N SER A 64 4.82 -3.43 -14.71
CA SER A 64 3.66 -3.26 -13.85
C SER A 64 3.78 -2.01 -12.97
N GLY A 65 4.95 -1.79 -12.37
CA GLY A 65 5.22 -0.59 -11.57
C GLY A 65 5.22 0.69 -12.40
N MET A 66 5.74 0.66 -13.62
CA MET A 66 5.72 1.80 -14.55
C MET A 66 4.28 2.15 -14.95
N LEU A 67 3.48 1.15 -15.33
CA LEU A 67 2.07 1.33 -15.69
C LEU A 67 1.30 2.02 -14.57
N LEU A 68 1.40 1.48 -13.35
CA LEU A 68 0.70 2.01 -12.19
C LEU A 68 1.11 3.47 -11.90
N ARG A 69 2.42 3.77 -11.88
CA ARG A 69 2.91 5.13 -11.62
C ARG A 69 2.44 6.13 -12.66
N MET A 70 2.53 5.80 -13.95
CA MET A 70 2.08 6.70 -15.02
C MET A 70 0.60 7.03 -14.88
N ARG A 71 -0.23 6.03 -14.63
CA ARG A 71 -1.68 6.21 -14.49
C ARG A 71 -2.06 7.03 -13.26
N LEU A 72 -1.42 6.78 -12.12
CA LEU A 72 -1.61 7.58 -10.91
C LEU A 72 -1.13 9.03 -11.09
N GLU A 73 0.00 9.25 -11.76
CA GLU A 73 0.47 10.59 -12.08
C GLU A 73 -0.52 11.36 -12.95
N LYS A 74 -1.06 10.74 -14.00
CA LYS A 74 -2.08 11.35 -14.86
C LYS A 74 -3.35 11.71 -14.07
N ALA A 75 -3.82 10.80 -13.21
CA ALA A 75 -4.97 11.04 -12.36
C ALA A 75 -4.75 12.21 -11.39
N SER A 76 -3.53 12.38 -10.88
CA SER A 76 -3.17 13.45 -9.93
C SER A 76 -2.96 14.83 -10.56
N LYS A 77 -2.61 14.92 -11.86
CA LYS A 77 -2.15 16.17 -12.49
C LYS A 77 -3.27 17.12 -12.92
N SER A 78 -4.52 16.67 -13.03
CA SER A 78 -5.57 17.51 -13.60
C SER A 78 -6.95 17.29 -12.98
N ALA A 79 -7.60 18.40 -12.61
CA ALA A 79 -9.00 18.43 -12.16
C ALA A 79 -10.01 18.03 -13.25
N ASN A 80 -9.56 17.88 -14.50
CA ASN A 80 -10.39 17.56 -15.68
C ASN A 80 -10.00 16.22 -16.33
N VAL A 81 -9.14 15.39 -15.70
CA VAL A 81 -8.82 14.08 -16.26
C VAL A 81 -10.03 13.18 -16.05
N ASP A 82 -10.49 12.54 -17.13
CA ASP A 82 -11.50 11.50 -17.02
C ASP A 82 -10.93 10.30 -16.25
N THR A 83 -11.39 10.13 -15.02
CA THR A 83 -10.99 9.05 -14.12
C THR A 83 -11.88 7.80 -14.26
N ASN A 84 -12.77 7.73 -15.25
CA ASN A 84 -13.64 6.57 -15.46
C ASN A 84 -12.84 5.30 -15.76
N ASN A 85 -11.69 5.44 -16.41
CA ASN A 85 -10.84 4.31 -16.81
C ASN A 85 -9.91 3.79 -15.70
N LEU A 86 -9.99 4.35 -14.48
CA LEU A 86 -9.25 3.83 -13.34
C LEU A 86 -9.86 2.53 -12.83
N VAL A 87 -9.00 1.55 -12.56
CA VAL A 87 -9.39 0.29 -11.92
C VAL A 87 -9.40 0.41 -10.40
N ASP A 88 -10.00 -0.57 -9.72
CA ASP A 88 -10.25 -0.51 -8.28
C ASP A 88 -8.97 -0.41 -7.44
N GLU A 89 -7.89 -1.09 -7.85
CA GLU A 89 -6.59 -0.97 -7.16
C GLU A 89 -6.00 0.44 -7.26
N GLU A 90 -6.27 1.17 -8.34
CA GLU A 90 -5.83 2.56 -8.54
C GLU A 90 -6.68 3.53 -7.71
N ARG A 91 -8.00 3.33 -7.71
CA ARG A 91 -8.96 4.09 -6.88
C ARG A 91 -8.63 3.94 -5.40
N TYR A 92 -8.36 2.72 -4.94
CA TYR A 92 -7.93 2.43 -3.58
C TYR A 92 -6.73 3.28 -3.13
N ILE A 93 -5.76 3.51 -4.03
CA ILE A 93 -4.59 4.33 -3.75
C ILE A 93 -4.94 5.82 -3.72
N LEU A 94 -5.76 6.29 -4.66
CA LEU A 94 -6.13 7.70 -4.79
C LEU A 94 -7.09 8.17 -3.71
N ASP A 95 -8.04 7.33 -3.29
CA ASP A 95 -8.98 7.64 -2.19
C ASP A 95 -8.21 7.90 -0.89
N ALA A 96 -7.13 7.14 -0.64
CA ALA A 96 -6.26 7.37 0.51
C ALA A 96 -5.54 8.74 0.46
N TYR A 97 -5.22 9.23 -0.73
CA TYR A 97 -4.65 10.57 -0.92
C TYR A 97 -5.70 11.65 -0.67
N GLU A 98 -6.94 11.47 -1.13
CA GLU A 98 -8.05 12.39 -0.84
C GLU A 98 -8.32 12.48 0.67
N GLU A 99 -8.44 11.35 1.37
CA GLU A 99 -8.55 11.34 2.84
C GLU A 99 -7.40 12.07 3.54
N GLN A 100 -6.18 11.96 3.01
CA GLN A 100 -5.03 12.68 3.53
C GLN A 100 -5.22 14.20 3.37
N GLN A 101 -5.69 14.66 2.20
CA GLN A 101 -5.95 16.08 1.96
C GLN A 101 -7.06 16.62 2.86
N GLU A 102 -8.13 15.86 3.08
CA GLU A 102 -9.19 16.23 4.02
C GLU A 102 -8.66 16.40 5.45
N ARG A 103 -7.83 15.45 5.91
CA ARG A 103 -7.19 15.51 7.23
C ARG A 103 -6.25 16.72 7.35
N LEU A 104 -5.50 17.02 6.29
CA LEU A 104 -4.64 18.20 6.23
C LEU A 104 -5.47 19.48 6.33
N ALA A 105 -6.54 19.60 5.53
CA ALA A 105 -7.43 20.75 5.53
C ALA A 105 -8.09 20.96 6.90
N LEU A 106 -8.52 19.88 7.56
CA LEU A 106 -9.08 19.94 8.90
C LEU A 106 -8.09 20.52 9.91
N VAL A 107 -6.86 20.00 9.95
CA VAL A 107 -5.82 20.46 10.90
C VAL A 107 -5.40 21.91 10.60
N ALA A 108 -5.21 22.26 9.32
CA ALA A 108 -4.86 23.61 8.91
C ALA A 108 -5.95 24.62 9.28
N ALA A 109 -7.22 24.29 9.02
CA ALA A 109 -8.36 25.15 9.37
C ALA A 109 -8.57 25.26 10.88
N ALA A 110 -8.40 24.18 11.64
CA ALA A 110 -8.49 24.22 13.09
C ALA A 110 -7.39 25.11 13.70
N THR A 111 -6.17 25.06 13.13
CA THR A 111 -5.04 25.88 13.57
C THR A 111 -5.27 27.36 13.27
N SER A 112 -5.63 27.70 12.04
CA SER A 112 -5.84 29.10 11.64
C SER A 112 -7.03 29.76 12.36
N LYS A 113 -8.04 28.97 12.75
CA LYS A 113 -9.24 29.42 13.48
C LYS A 113 -9.12 29.30 15.01
N GLY A 114 -7.95 28.92 15.54
CA GLY A 114 -7.73 28.80 17.00
C GLY A 114 -8.60 27.73 17.68
N LYS A 115 -8.99 26.65 16.99
CA LYS A 115 -9.85 25.58 17.52
C LYS A 115 -9.04 24.54 18.30
N THR A 116 -8.46 24.95 19.43
CA THR A 116 -7.58 24.11 20.26
C THR A 116 -8.22 22.80 20.71
N GLN A 117 -9.52 22.79 21.06
CA GLN A 117 -10.19 21.56 21.48
C GLN A 117 -10.31 20.53 20.35
N LEU A 118 -10.52 20.98 19.11
CA LEU A 118 -10.56 20.09 17.95
C LEU A 118 -9.16 19.49 17.69
N LEU A 119 -8.10 20.28 17.83
CA LEU A 119 -6.72 19.78 17.71
C LEU A 119 -6.37 18.76 18.80
N LYS A 120 -6.83 18.99 20.05
CA LYS A 120 -6.70 18.00 21.13
C LYS A 120 -7.43 16.71 20.79
N TYR A 121 -8.69 16.79 20.37
CA TYR A 121 -9.48 15.63 19.95
C TYR A 121 -8.79 14.83 18.83
N VAL A 122 -8.28 15.49 17.79
CA VAL A 122 -7.55 14.82 16.69
C VAL A 122 -6.28 14.14 17.21
N SER A 123 -5.53 14.81 18.09
CA SER A 123 -4.30 14.26 18.67
C SER A 123 -4.57 13.06 19.58
N ASP A 124 -5.60 13.15 20.41
CA ASP A 124 -5.98 12.10 21.35
C ASP A 124 -6.50 10.88 20.59
N ARG A 125 -7.35 11.08 19.57
CA ARG A 125 -7.82 10.02 18.67
C ARG A 125 -6.67 9.32 17.95
N TYR A 126 -5.62 10.05 17.57
CA TYR A 126 -4.44 9.45 16.95
C TYR A 126 -3.64 8.60 17.94
N ARG A 127 -3.45 9.08 19.18
CA ARG A 127 -2.72 8.37 20.24
C ARG A 127 -3.46 7.15 20.78
N SER A 128 -4.79 7.20 20.84
CA SER A 128 -5.64 6.09 21.28
C SER A 128 -5.97 5.09 20.16
N ARG A 129 -5.47 5.31 18.94
CA ARG A 129 -5.64 4.34 17.85
C ARG A 129 -4.91 3.06 18.21
N MET A 130 -5.66 2.00 18.46
CA MET A 130 -5.11 0.67 18.69
C MET A 130 -4.89 -0.08 17.38
N ILE A 131 -3.89 -0.94 17.34
CA ILE A 131 -3.62 -1.81 16.19
C ILE A 131 -3.14 -3.19 16.66
N THR A 132 -3.58 -4.22 15.95
CA THR A 132 -3.13 -5.59 16.16
C THR A 132 -1.86 -5.86 15.37
N VAL A 133 -0.83 -6.33 16.05
CA VAL A 133 0.45 -6.71 15.47
C VAL A 133 0.82 -8.12 15.92
N ARG A 134 1.56 -8.83 15.06
CA ARG A 134 2.27 -10.04 15.43
C ARG A 134 3.71 -9.70 15.77
N LEU A 135 4.17 -10.09 16.95
CA LEU A 135 5.54 -9.91 17.40
C LEU A 135 6.43 -10.95 16.71
N LEU A 136 7.58 -10.52 16.22
CA LEU A 136 8.55 -11.40 15.54
C LEU A 136 9.69 -11.84 16.46
N LYS A 137 9.78 -11.23 17.65
CA LYS A 137 10.81 -11.40 18.67
C LYS A 137 10.19 -11.11 20.04
N ASP A 138 10.86 -11.55 21.09
CA ASP A 138 10.49 -11.20 22.46
C ASP A 138 10.61 -9.69 22.69
N VAL A 139 9.63 -9.11 23.38
CA VAL A 139 9.54 -7.67 23.67
C VAL A 139 9.24 -7.48 25.15
N ASP A 140 10.11 -6.78 25.86
CA ASP A 140 9.89 -6.43 27.26
C ASP A 140 8.65 -5.53 27.44
N THR A 141 8.21 -5.40 28.69
CA THR A 141 7.11 -4.51 29.03
C THR A 141 7.38 -3.07 28.57
N LEU A 142 6.40 -2.46 27.89
CA LEU A 142 6.48 -1.10 27.37
C LEU A 142 5.30 -0.26 27.84
N THR A 143 5.52 1.05 27.98
CA THR A 143 4.46 2.02 28.26
C THR A 143 3.87 2.55 26.95
N GLY A 144 2.56 2.39 26.78
CA GLY A 144 1.79 2.86 25.64
C GLY A 144 1.67 4.39 25.57
N SER A 145 1.34 4.91 24.38
CA SER A 145 1.03 6.34 24.20
C SER A 145 -0.24 6.81 24.92
N ASP A 146 -1.03 5.86 25.43
CA ASP A 146 -2.17 6.02 26.31
C ASP A 146 -1.83 5.85 27.81
N TYR A 147 -0.55 5.70 28.15
CA TYR A 147 -0.01 5.50 29.49
C TYR A 147 -0.31 4.12 30.12
N GLU A 148 -0.86 3.17 29.36
CA GLU A 148 -1.06 1.79 29.81
C GLU A 148 0.21 0.94 29.63
N SER A 149 0.32 -0.15 30.38
CA SER A 149 1.45 -1.08 30.30
C SER A 149 1.13 -2.25 29.38
N TYR A 150 2.03 -2.59 28.47
CA TYR A 150 1.88 -3.67 27.49
C TYR A 150 3.04 -4.65 27.57
N GLY A 151 2.75 -5.95 27.50
CA GLY A 151 3.74 -7.00 27.55
C GLY A 151 4.13 -7.41 28.98
N PRO A 152 5.21 -8.21 29.15
CA PRO A 152 6.12 -8.66 28.09
C PRO A 152 5.42 -9.56 27.06
N PHE A 153 5.96 -9.60 25.84
CA PHE A 153 5.47 -10.43 24.74
C PHE A 153 6.56 -11.40 24.29
N GLU A 154 6.17 -12.59 23.86
CA GLU A 154 7.05 -13.58 23.25
C GLU A 154 6.99 -13.52 21.72
N ALA A 155 7.97 -14.09 21.05
CA ALA A 155 7.94 -14.24 19.60
C ALA A 155 6.67 -14.97 19.13
N GLU A 156 6.08 -14.48 18.04
CA GLU A 156 4.80 -14.89 17.44
C GLU A 156 3.53 -14.52 18.23
N ASP A 157 3.64 -13.83 19.38
CA ASP A 157 2.47 -13.29 20.08
C ASP A 157 1.69 -12.31 19.19
N VAL A 158 0.37 -12.30 19.37
CA VAL A 158 -0.52 -11.33 18.73
C VAL A 158 -1.05 -10.37 19.80
N ALA A 159 -0.71 -9.10 19.66
CA ALA A 159 -1.05 -8.07 20.63
C ALA A 159 -1.76 -6.88 19.97
N THR A 160 -2.74 -6.31 20.67
CA THR A 160 -3.39 -5.06 20.28
C THR A 160 -2.85 -3.95 21.16
N ILE A 161 -2.01 -3.08 20.58
CA ILE A 161 -1.28 -2.02 21.30
C ILE A 161 -1.47 -0.67 20.59
N PRO A 162 -1.12 0.47 21.22
CA PRO A 162 -1.25 1.78 20.59
C PRO A 162 -0.41 1.88 19.32
N TYR A 163 -0.97 2.52 18.30
CA TYR A 163 -0.40 2.63 16.95
C TYR A 163 1.03 3.19 16.96
N VAL A 164 1.30 4.16 17.84
CA VAL A 164 2.62 4.79 17.96
C VAL A 164 3.67 3.77 18.40
N ASN A 165 3.36 2.96 19.42
CA ASN A 165 4.22 1.91 19.93
C ASN A 165 4.40 0.78 18.91
N ALA A 166 3.30 0.32 18.30
CA ALA A 166 3.35 -0.69 17.25
C ALA A 166 4.21 -0.24 16.05
N ARG A 167 4.12 1.04 15.66
CA ARG A 167 4.94 1.60 14.57
C ARG A 167 6.43 1.56 14.90
N ALA A 168 6.81 1.86 16.15
CA ALA A 168 8.19 1.74 16.60
C ALA A 168 8.71 0.30 16.48
N LEU A 169 7.94 -0.68 16.99
CA LEU A 169 8.31 -2.10 16.91
C LEU A 169 8.42 -2.60 15.46
N MET A 170 7.50 -2.18 14.58
CA MET A 170 7.57 -2.51 13.15
C MET A 170 8.80 -1.90 12.47
N SER A 171 9.15 -0.65 12.79
CA SER A 171 10.34 0.01 12.22
C SER A 171 11.66 -0.65 12.65
N GLN A 172 11.67 -1.28 13.82
CA GLN A 172 12.79 -2.05 14.35
C GLN A 172 12.80 -3.51 13.86
N GLY A 173 11.83 -3.92 13.03
CA GLY A 173 11.70 -5.30 12.57
C GLY A 173 11.34 -6.30 13.68
N SER A 174 10.71 -5.83 14.76
CA SER A 174 10.30 -6.66 15.91
C SER A 174 8.81 -7.02 15.88
N ALA A 175 8.04 -6.42 14.97
CA ALA A 175 6.62 -6.73 14.78
C ALA A 175 6.20 -6.58 13.32
N THR A 176 5.09 -7.21 12.94
CA THR A 176 4.40 -7.00 11.67
C THR A 176 2.91 -6.74 11.89
N ARG A 177 2.30 -5.90 11.05
CA ARG A 177 0.87 -5.59 11.16
C ARG A 177 0.05 -6.77 10.68
N ILE A 178 -0.94 -7.18 11.48
CA ILE A 178 -1.99 -8.08 11.00
C ILE A 178 -3.10 -7.23 10.38
N ARG A 179 -3.49 -7.55 9.14
CA ARG A 179 -4.74 -7.08 8.56
C ARG A 179 -5.67 -8.29 8.54
N TRP A 180 -6.77 -8.25 9.28
CA TRP A 180 -7.86 -9.17 9.06
C TRP A 180 -8.48 -8.79 7.72
N THR A 181 -8.29 -9.62 6.71
CA THR A 181 -9.17 -9.64 5.53
C THR A 181 -10.42 -10.39 5.96
N ASP A 182 -11.54 -9.67 6.09
CA ASP A 182 -12.88 -10.27 6.07
C ASP A 182 -13.15 -10.90 4.70
#